data_AF-A0A522V0F5-F1
#
_entry.id   AF-A0A522V0F5-F1
#
_cell.length_a   1.000
_cell.length_b   1.000
_cell.length_c   1.000
_cell.angle_alpha   90.00
_cell.angle_beta   90.00
_cell.angle_gamma   90.00
#
_symmetry.space_group_name_H-M   'P 1'
#
loop_
_entity.id
_entity.type
_entity.pdbx_description
1 polymer ?
#
loop_
_entity_poly.entity_id
_entity_poly.type
_entity_poly.pdbx_seq_one_letter_code
_entity_poly.pdbx_strand_id
1 'polypeptide(L)'
;MLRRSNNSRLDWARGRVFVQGNVAAAKGPRVSAAIAAWLLLCCGMVFVMVVLGGLTRLTHSGLSMVEWQPLSVLPPFSEAEWEATFAKYRLSPEFRLVNSDMTLAGFKGIFWLEYIHRLWGRTIGLVFALPLAFFFLKRMIDAPLARRLAGILLLGGLQGLMGWVMVKSGLVDAPDVSHYR
;
A
#
# COMPACT_ATOMS: atom_id res chain seq x y z
N MET A 1 11.62 63.34 -16.61
CA MET A 1 12.55 62.29 -17.08
C MET A 1 13.88 62.48 -16.33
N LEU A 2 14.08 61.81 -15.19
CA LEU A 2 15.30 61.91 -14.36
C LEU A 2 16.15 60.66 -14.60
N ARG A 3 17.30 60.86 -15.26
CA ARG A 3 18.26 59.83 -15.64
C ARG A 3 19.04 59.39 -14.41
N ARG A 4 18.82 58.15 -13.95
CA ARG A 4 19.62 57.49 -12.90
C ARG A 4 21.09 57.41 -13.35
N SER A 5 21.98 58.04 -12.58
CA SER A 5 23.42 57.88 -12.70
C SER A 5 23.83 56.55 -12.06
N ASN A 6 24.25 55.60 -12.90
CA ASN A 6 24.80 54.31 -12.51
C ASN A 6 26.30 54.49 -12.21
N ASN A 7 26.70 54.42 -10.95
CA ASN A 7 28.08 54.58 -10.52
C ASN A 7 28.82 53.24 -10.59
N SER A 8 29.40 52.90 -11.73
CA SER A 8 30.37 51.81 -11.85
C SER A 8 31.79 52.39 -11.85
N ARG A 9 32.44 52.43 -10.68
CA ARG A 9 33.89 52.60 -10.60
C ARG A 9 34.56 51.30 -11.05
N LEU A 10 35.29 51.37 -12.16
CA LEU A 10 36.15 50.31 -12.67
C LEU A 10 37.47 50.31 -11.88
N ASP A 11 37.66 49.32 -11.00
CA ASP A 11 38.97 49.01 -10.39
C ASP A 11 39.72 48.06 -11.34
N TRP A 12 40.57 48.63 -12.19
CA TRP A 12 41.31 47.91 -13.25
C TRP A 12 42.48 47.07 -12.73
N ALA A 13 42.80 47.14 -11.43
CA ALA A 13 44.05 46.61 -10.88
C ALA A 13 44.03 45.11 -10.50
N ARG A 14 42.90 44.41 -10.56
CA ARG A 14 42.81 43.04 -9.99
C ARG A 14 42.21 41.94 -10.85
N GLY A 15 41.92 42.17 -12.13
CA GLY A 15 41.64 41.12 -13.13
C GLY A 15 40.58 40.06 -12.75
N ARG A 16 39.78 40.29 -11.70
CA ARG A 16 38.81 39.35 -11.17
C ARG A 16 37.51 40.11 -10.96
N VAL A 17 36.59 39.89 -11.89
CA VAL A 17 35.19 40.22 -11.71
C VAL A 17 34.66 39.26 -10.64
N PHE A 18 34.68 39.66 -9.38
CA PHE A 18 33.86 39.01 -8.37
C PHE A 18 32.42 39.41 -8.63
N VAL A 19 31.72 38.60 -9.44
CA VAL A 19 30.26 38.60 -9.45
C VAL A 19 29.85 38.07 -8.08
N GLN A 20 29.63 38.97 -7.13
CA GLN A 20 28.96 38.65 -5.87
C GLN A 20 27.46 38.48 -6.18
N GLY A 21 27.17 37.44 -6.95
CA GLY A 21 25.82 36.94 -7.12
C GLY A 21 25.42 36.37 -5.78
N ASN A 22 24.50 37.04 -5.09
CA ASN A 22 23.67 36.39 -4.10
C ASN A 22 22.92 35.29 -4.85
N VAL A 23 23.51 34.09 -4.94
CA VAL A 23 22.76 32.88 -5.26
C VAL A 23 21.95 32.62 -4.01
N ALA A 24 20.86 33.37 -3.84
CA ALA A 24 19.80 32.98 -2.94
C ALA A 24 19.46 31.57 -3.38
N ALA A 25 19.91 30.57 -2.61
CA ALA A 25 19.64 29.18 -2.87
C ALA A 25 18.13 29.09 -3.06
N ALA A 26 17.69 28.79 -4.29
CA ALA A 26 16.29 28.69 -4.60
C ALA A 26 15.73 27.67 -3.61
N LYS A 27 14.92 28.13 -2.65
CA LYS A 27 14.20 27.22 -1.75
C LYS A 27 13.24 26.47 -2.66
N GLY A 28 13.69 25.29 -3.12
CA GLY A 28 12.83 24.35 -3.82
C GLY A 28 11.55 24.14 -3.02
N PRO A 29 10.45 23.74 -3.66
CA PRO A 29 9.17 23.57 -3.00
C PRO A 29 9.35 22.77 -1.71
N ARG A 30 9.11 23.44 -0.56
CA ARG A 30 9.23 22.82 0.75
C ARG A 30 8.04 21.92 0.95
N VAL A 31 8.19 20.65 0.57
CA VAL A 31 7.26 19.60 1.01
C VAL A 31 7.24 19.65 2.53
N SER A 32 6.06 19.76 3.13
CA SER A 32 5.96 19.82 4.59
C SER A 32 6.53 18.52 5.18
N ALA A 33 7.26 18.63 6.29
CA ALA A 33 7.82 17.46 6.98
C ALA A 33 6.73 16.42 7.31
N ALA A 34 5.50 16.88 7.56
CA ALA A 34 4.33 16.04 7.76
C ALA A 34 3.95 15.22 6.51
N ILE A 35 3.95 15.82 5.31
CA ILE A 35 3.67 15.09 4.06
C ILE A 35 4.79 14.08 3.78
N ALA A 36 6.05 14.46 3.98
CA ALA A 36 7.19 13.57 3.78
C ALA A 36 7.15 12.36 4.74
N ALA A 37 6.92 12.60 6.04
CA ALA A 37 6.77 11.53 7.03
C ALA A 37 5.58 10.61 6.74
N TRP A 38 4.46 11.17 6.30
CA TRP A 38 3.29 10.39 5.88
C TRP A 38 3.58 9.50 4.67
N LEU A 39 4.23 10.03 3.63
CA LEU A 39 4.61 9.25 2.45
C LEU A 39 5.62 8.15 2.81
N LEU A 40 6.60 8.43 3.67
CA LEU A 40 7.55 7.43 4.18
C LEU A 40 6.85 6.33 4.98
N LEU A 41 5.89 6.69 5.83
CA LEU A 41 5.06 5.72 6.54
C LEU A 41 4.30 4.83 5.55
N CYS A 42 3.68 5.40 4.52
CA CYS A 42 2.97 4.64 3.48
C CYS A 42 3.93 3.67 2.76
N CYS A 43 5.14 4.12 2.41
CA CYS A 43 6.16 3.24 1.81
C CYS A 43 6.53 2.08 2.74
N GLY A 44 6.75 2.34 4.03
CA GLY A 44 7.04 1.31 5.02
C GLY A 44 5.91 0.30 5.16
N MET A 45 4.65 0.77 5.21
CA MET A 45 3.51 -0.13 5.30
C MET A 45 3.32 -0.99 4.04
N VAL A 46 3.55 -0.42 2.85
CA VAL A 46 3.51 -1.16 1.57
C VAL A 46 4.63 -2.20 1.53
N PHE A 47 5.82 -1.90 2.02
CA PHE A 47 6.89 -2.89 2.13
C PHE A 47 6.48 -4.08 3.00
N VAL A 48 5.89 -3.83 4.17
CA VAL A 48 5.35 -4.89 5.04
C VAL A 48 4.25 -5.68 4.32
N MET A 49 3.37 -5.01 3.57
CA MET A 49 2.32 -5.67 2.78
C MET A 49 2.91 -6.64 1.75
N VAL A 50 3.99 -6.25 1.06
CA VAL A 50 4.67 -7.10 0.07
C VAL A 50 5.30 -8.32 0.75
N VAL A 51 5.94 -8.15 1.91
CA VAL A 51 6.52 -9.27 2.68
C VAL A 51 5.43 -10.23 3.14
N LEU A 52 4.35 -9.72 3.73
CA LEU A 52 3.21 -10.54 4.17
C LEU A 52 2.58 -11.28 2.99
N GLY A 53 2.42 -10.61 1.84
CA GLY A 53 1.89 -11.20 0.61
C GLY A 53 2.78 -12.32 0.06
N GLY A 54 4.11 -12.09 0.09
CA GLY A 54 5.11 -13.09 -0.26
C GLY A 54 5.02 -14.32 0.64
N LEU A 55 4.91 -14.12 1.95
CA LEU A 55 4.73 -15.21 2.92
C LEU A 55 3.44 -15.99 2.64
N THR A 56 2.30 -15.31 2.48
CA THR A 56 1.02 -15.99 2.19
C THR A 56 1.05 -16.82 0.90
N ARG A 57 1.83 -16.40 -0.09
CA ARG A 57 2.01 -17.16 -1.33
C ARG A 57 2.90 -18.39 -1.12
N LEU A 58 4.00 -18.24 -0.39
CA LEU A 58 4.93 -19.34 -0.09
C LEU A 58 4.30 -20.40 0.83
N THR A 59 3.41 -19.99 1.74
CA THR A 59 2.70 -20.90 2.64
C THR A 59 1.41 -21.47 2.05
N HIS A 60 1.12 -21.21 0.77
CA HIS A 60 -0.13 -21.59 0.11
C HIS A 60 -1.36 -21.27 0.97
N SER A 61 -1.38 -20.08 1.57
CA SER A 61 -2.46 -19.64 2.45
C SER A 61 -3.51 -18.81 1.71
N GLY A 62 -3.45 -18.75 0.38
CA GLY A 62 -4.25 -17.83 -0.42
C GLY A 62 -5.74 -18.19 -0.50
N LEU A 63 -6.10 -19.44 -0.17
CA LEU A 63 -7.47 -19.95 -0.18
C LEU A 63 -7.90 -20.49 1.20
N SER A 64 -7.17 -20.16 2.27
CA SER A 64 -7.49 -20.64 3.61
C SER A 64 -8.79 -20.04 4.17
N MET A 65 -9.13 -18.83 3.72
CA MET A 65 -10.38 -18.14 4.01
C MET A 65 -11.40 -18.36 2.88
N VAL A 66 -11.99 -19.57 2.84
CA VAL A 66 -12.96 -19.98 1.80
C VAL A 66 -14.26 -19.17 1.86
N GLU A 67 -14.75 -18.77 3.04
CA GLU A 67 -15.96 -17.94 3.14
C GLU A 67 -15.61 -16.45 3.31
N TRP A 68 -15.80 -15.68 2.24
CA TRP A 68 -15.72 -14.22 2.33
C TRP A 68 -17.01 -13.66 2.94
N GLN A 69 -16.95 -13.27 4.21
CA GLN A 69 -18.00 -12.49 4.84
C GLN A 69 -17.59 -10.99 4.84
N PRO A 70 -18.24 -10.13 4.04
CA PRO A 70 -17.90 -8.69 3.94
C PRO A 70 -17.98 -7.95 5.28
N LEU A 71 -18.85 -8.43 6.17
CA LEU A 71 -19.25 -7.75 7.39
C LEU A 71 -18.70 -8.41 8.67
N SER A 72 -18.26 -9.68 8.63
CA SER A 72 -17.59 -10.31 9.77
C SER A 72 -16.08 -10.16 9.64
N VAL A 73 -15.57 -9.04 10.13
CA VAL A 73 -14.12 -8.80 10.32
C VAL A 73 -13.57 -9.64 11.49
N LEU A 74 -14.41 -10.40 12.17
CA LEU A 74 -14.04 -11.11 13.39
C LEU A 74 -13.48 -12.50 13.06
N PRO A 75 -12.24 -12.81 13.48
CA PRO A 75 -11.74 -14.18 13.41
C PRO A 75 -12.56 -15.08 14.34
N PRO A 76 -12.62 -16.40 14.07
CA PRO A 76 -13.26 -17.34 14.98
C PRO A 76 -12.61 -17.25 16.38
N PHE A 77 -13.43 -17.02 17.40
CA PHE A 77 -12.96 -16.83 18.78
C PHE A 77 -13.13 -18.08 19.64
N SER A 78 -14.07 -18.97 19.26
CA SER A 78 -14.32 -20.22 19.96
C SER A 78 -13.67 -21.42 19.26
N GLU A 79 -13.33 -22.44 20.04
CA GLU A 79 -12.77 -23.69 19.50
C GLU A 79 -13.74 -24.39 18.54
N ALA A 80 -15.05 -24.32 18.83
CA ALA A 80 -16.10 -24.84 17.96
C ALA A 80 -16.16 -24.12 16.61
N GLU A 81 -15.99 -22.79 16.58
CA GLU A 81 -15.93 -22.03 15.32
C GLU A 81 -14.66 -22.36 14.52
N TRP A 82 -13.53 -22.56 15.20
CA TRP A 82 -12.28 -22.98 14.55
C TRP A 82 -12.43 -24.35 13.89
N GLU A 83 -13.01 -25.32 14.58
CA GLU A 83 -13.28 -26.66 14.03
C GLU A 83 -14.29 -26.60 12.87
N ALA A 84 -15.35 -25.80 12.98
CA ALA A 84 -16.31 -25.62 11.90
C ALA A 84 -15.67 -25.00 10.65
N THR A 85 -14.82 -23.99 10.82
CA THR A 85 -14.08 -23.34 9.71
C THR A 85 -13.05 -24.30 9.11
N PHE A 86 -12.36 -25.07 9.95
CA PHE A 86 -11.39 -26.05 9.50
C PHE A 86 -12.05 -27.19 8.74
N ALA A 87 -13.21 -27.68 9.18
CA ALA A 87 -14.00 -28.68 8.47
C ALA A 87 -14.38 -28.21 7.05
N LYS A 88 -14.72 -26.92 6.89
CA LYS A 88 -14.94 -26.32 5.56
C LYS A 88 -13.65 -26.25 4.75
N TYR A 89 -12.53 -25.87 5.35
CA TYR A 89 -11.23 -25.87 4.67
C TYR A 89 -10.82 -27.27 4.19
N ARG A 90 -11.13 -28.33 4.95
CA ARG A 90 -10.88 -29.72 4.53
C ARG A 90 -11.62 -30.13 3.25
N LEU A 91 -12.74 -29.48 2.95
CA LEU A 91 -13.50 -29.68 1.72
C LEU A 91 -12.91 -28.93 0.52
N SER A 92 -11.93 -28.05 0.74
CA SER A 92 -11.25 -27.35 -0.36
C SER A 92 -10.32 -28.29 -1.13
N PRO A 93 -10.13 -28.05 -2.45
CA PRO A 93 -9.13 -28.76 -3.24
C PRO A 93 -7.71 -28.57 -2.69
N GLU A 94 -7.39 -27.39 -2.14
CA GLU A 94 -6.06 -27.07 -1.60
C GLU A 94 -5.72 -27.94 -0.39
N PHE A 95 -6.67 -28.17 0.53
CA PHE A 95 -6.45 -29.13 1.63
C PHE A 95 -6.22 -30.55 1.09
N ARG A 96 -7.02 -31.00 0.12
CA ARG A 96 -6.87 -32.37 -0.42
C ARG A 96 -5.59 -32.61 -1.20
N LEU A 97 -5.09 -31.59 -1.91
CA LEU A 97 -3.96 -31.72 -2.84
C LEU A 97 -2.62 -31.33 -2.22
N VAL A 98 -2.60 -30.36 -1.30
CA VAL A 98 -1.36 -29.75 -0.79
C VAL A 98 -1.21 -29.94 0.72
N ASN A 99 -2.30 -29.84 1.49
CA ASN A 99 -2.26 -29.75 2.96
C ASN A 99 -3.03 -30.88 3.66
N SER A 100 -3.02 -32.10 3.10
CA SER A 100 -3.91 -33.19 3.53
C SER A 100 -3.61 -33.74 4.93
N ASP A 101 -2.40 -33.50 5.41
CA ASP A 101 -1.86 -33.83 6.73
C ASP A 101 -1.93 -32.66 7.74
N MET A 102 -2.48 -31.52 7.34
CA MET A 102 -2.54 -30.31 8.17
C MET A 102 -3.41 -30.51 9.41
N THR A 103 -2.91 -30.06 10.57
CA THR A 103 -3.66 -30.04 11.83
C THR A 103 -4.42 -28.72 12.02
N LEU A 104 -5.35 -28.67 12.98
CA LEU A 104 -6.06 -27.43 13.33
C LEU A 104 -5.08 -26.29 13.71
N ALA A 105 -3.96 -26.62 14.35
CA ALA A 105 -2.94 -25.65 14.73
C ALA A 105 -2.23 -25.05 13.50
N GLY A 106 -1.90 -25.87 12.50
CA GLY A 106 -1.32 -25.40 11.25
C GLY A 106 -2.31 -24.56 10.44
N PHE A 107 -3.58 -24.97 10.39
CA PHE A 107 -4.66 -24.20 9.79
C PHE A 107 -4.80 -22.81 10.43
N LYS A 108 -4.78 -22.71 11.76
CA LYS A 108 -4.82 -21.43 12.48
C LYS A 108 -3.68 -20.51 12.03
N GLY A 109 -2.45 -21.02 11.88
CA GLY A 109 -1.30 -20.21 11.43
C GLY A 109 -1.49 -19.62 10.04
N ILE A 110 -1.89 -20.45 9.08
CA ILE A 110 -2.18 -20.07 7.69
C ILE A 110 -3.34 -19.05 7.63
N PHE A 111 -4.42 -19.31 8.38
CA PHE A 111 -5.56 -18.40 8.50
C PHE A 111 -5.15 -17.03 9.07
N TRP A 112 -4.35 -17.01 10.14
CA TRP A 112 -3.88 -15.76 10.75
C TRP A 112 -3.02 -14.93 9.80
N LEU A 113 -2.14 -15.57 9.03
CA LEU A 113 -1.35 -14.90 8.01
C LEU A 113 -2.24 -14.22 6.96
N GLU A 114 -3.22 -14.95 6.41
CA GLU A 114 -4.16 -14.40 5.43
C GLU A 114 -5.01 -13.27 6.02
N TYR A 115 -5.54 -13.47 7.24
CA TYR A 115 -6.33 -12.47 7.96
C TYR A 115 -5.54 -11.18 8.21
N ILE A 116 -4.32 -11.28 8.75
CA ILE A 116 -3.44 -10.14 8.99
C ILE A 116 -3.09 -9.44 7.68
N HIS A 117 -2.79 -10.19 6.62
CA HIS A 117 -2.51 -9.62 5.31
C HIS A 117 -3.70 -8.80 4.77
N ARG A 118 -4.92 -9.33 4.85
CA ARG A 118 -6.16 -8.63 4.43
C ARG A 118 -6.48 -7.42 5.33
N LEU A 119 -6.28 -7.54 6.64
CA LEU A 119 -6.48 -6.43 7.57
C LEU A 119 -5.47 -5.30 7.31
N TRP A 120 -4.21 -5.67 7.11
CA TRP A 120 -3.13 -4.72 6.81
C TRP A 120 -3.37 -3.94 5.52
N GLY A 121 -3.83 -4.61 4.46
CA GLY A 121 -4.21 -3.96 3.21
C GLY A 121 -5.30 -2.90 3.39
N ARG A 122 -6.33 -3.18 4.22
CA ARG A 122 -7.38 -2.20 4.55
C ARG A 122 -6.84 -1.03 5.35
N THR A 123 -5.99 -1.30 6.34
CA THR A 123 -5.35 -0.26 7.16
C THR A 123 -4.49 0.68 6.30
N ILE A 124 -3.74 0.15 5.33
CA ILE A 124 -2.98 0.97 4.35
C ILE A 124 -3.94 1.87 3.57
N GLY A 125 -5.04 1.32 3.07
CA GLY A 125 -6.06 2.09 2.35
C GLY A 125 -6.57 3.28 3.17
N LEU A 126 -6.86 3.07 4.46
CA LEU A 126 -7.31 4.14 5.37
C LEU A 126 -6.21 5.15 5.70
N VAL A 127 -5.01 4.69 6.02
CA VAL A 127 -3.84 5.53 6.36
C VAL A 127 -3.37 6.34 5.13
N PHE A 128 -3.63 5.87 3.91
CA PHE A 128 -3.37 6.63 2.70
C PHE A 128 -4.53 7.59 2.38
N ALA A 129 -5.78 7.13 2.40
CA ALA A 129 -6.94 7.92 1.99
C ALA A 129 -7.25 9.08 2.94
N LEU A 130 -7.20 8.87 4.27
CA LEU A 130 -7.59 9.90 5.24
C LEU A 130 -6.66 11.13 5.22
N PRO A 131 -5.32 10.98 5.28
CA PRO A 131 -4.42 12.13 5.19
C PRO A 131 -4.43 12.76 3.80
N LEU A 132 -4.58 11.96 2.73
CA LEU A 132 -4.74 12.50 1.37
C LEU A 132 -5.96 13.43 1.28
N ALA A 133 -7.12 12.99 1.79
CA ALA A 133 -8.33 13.80 1.83
C ALA A 133 -8.14 15.06 2.69
N PHE A 134 -7.53 14.92 3.87
CA PHE A 134 -7.24 16.05 4.76
C PHE A 134 -6.33 17.09 4.12
N PHE A 135 -5.19 16.66 3.54
CA PHE A 135 -4.24 17.57 2.92
C PHE A 135 -4.79 18.21 1.63
N PHE A 136 -5.65 17.50 0.90
CA PHE A 136 -6.38 18.05 -0.25
C PHE A 136 -7.35 19.16 0.18
N LEU A 137 -8.18 18.91 1.21
CA LEU A 137 -9.12 19.89 1.75
C LEU A 137 -8.41 21.14 2.31
N LYS A 138 -7.24 20.96 2.92
CA LYS A 138 -6.42 22.05 3.45
C LYS A 138 -5.57 22.76 2.39
N ARG A 139 -5.65 22.36 1.11
CA ARG A 139 -4.81 22.87 0.00
C ARG A 139 -3.31 22.84 0.32
N MET A 140 -2.88 21.83 1.10
CA MET A 140 -1.48 21.64 1.49
C MET A 140 -0.67 20.88 0.42
N ILE A 141 -1.33 20.40 -0.63
CA ILE A 141 -0.76 19.63 -1.74
C ILE A 141 -1.10 20.34 -3.06
N ASP A 142 -0.11 20.47 -3.94
CA ASP A 142 -0.33 20.99 -5.29
C ASP A 142 -1.24 20.06 -6.12
N ALA A 143 -2.07 20.64 -6.98
CA ALA A 143 -3.02 19.90 -7.83
C ALA A 143 -2.40 18.76 -8.68
N PRO A 144 -1.16 18.88 -9.22
CA PRO A 144 -0.51 17.76 -9.91
C PRO A 144 -0.18 16.59 -8.97
N LEU A 145 0.29 16.86 -7.75
CA LEU A 145 0.63 15.84 -6.77
C LEU A 145 -0.64 15.17 -6.23
N ALA A 146 -1.70 15.95 -5.96
CA ALA A 146 -3.00 15.40 -5.57
C ALA A 146 -3.58 14.46 -6.63
N ARG A 147 -3.51 14.80 -7.92
CA ARG A 147 -3.96 13.91 -9.02
C ARG A 147 -3.16 12.61 -9.09
N ARG A 148 -1.85 12.66 -8.90
CA ARG A 148 -0.99 11.45 -8.87
C ARG A 148 -1.35 10.54 -7.70
N LEU A 149 -1.52 11.11 -6.51
CA LEU A 149 -1.88 10.36 -5.30
C LEU A 149 -3.30 9.77 -5.41
N ALA A 150 -4.24 10.51 -5.99
CA ALA A 150 -5.58 10.00 -6.29
C ALA A 150 -5.55 8.85 -7.30
N GLY A 151 -4.69 8.93 -8.32
CA GLY A 151 -4.44 7.83 -9.26
C GLY A 151 -3.91 6.58 -8.56
N ILE A 152 -2.96 6.72 -7.63
CA ILE A 152 -2.45 5.62 -6.81
C ILE A 152 -3.56 5.03 -5.93
N LEU A 153 -4.40 5.87 -5.30
CA LEU A 153 -5.53 5.41 -4.50
C LEU A 153 -6.52 4.60 -5.34
N LEU A 154 -6.82 5.07 -6.56
CA LEU A 154 -7.69 4.38 -7.49
C LEU A 154 -7.10 3.02 -7.89
N LEU A 155 -5.82 2.97 -8.26
CA LEU A 155 -5.13 1.72 -8.60
C LEU A 155 -5.10 0.74 -7.42
N GLY A 156 -4.84 1.24 -6.20
CA GLY A 156 -4.90 0.42 -4.98
C GLY A 156 -6.31 -0.10 -4.68
N GLY A 157 -7.33 0.73 -4.90
CA GLY A 157 -8.73 0.34 -4.78
C GLY A 157 -9.12 -0.73 -5.80
N LEU A 158 -8.68 -0.59 -7.05
CA LEU A 158 -8.84 -1.61 -8.08
C LEU A 158 -8.09 -2.90 -7.75
N GLN A 159 -6.90 -2.82 -7.14
CA GLN A 159 -6.16 -3.98 -6.67
C GLN A 159 -6.90 -4.71 -5.55
N GLY A 160 -7.52 -3.97 -4.61
CA GLY A 160 -8.40 -4.54 -3.59
C GLY A 160 -9.65 -5.20 -4.19
N LEU A 161 -10.26 -4.56 -5.20
CA LEU A 161 -11.41 -5.09 -5.93
C LEU A 161 -11.04 -6.38 -6.69
N MET A 162 -9.87 -6.41 -7.35
CA MET A 162 -9.34 -7.61 -8.00
C MET A 162 -9.09 -8.73 -6.99
N GLY A 163 -8.51 -8.42 -5.83
CA GLY A 163 -8.36 -9.39 -4.74
C GLY A 163 -9.69 -9.93 -4.22
N TRP A 164 -10.75 -9.14 -4.27
CA TRP A 164 -12.11 -9.58 -3.96
C TRP A 164 -12.69 -10.50 -5.04
N VAL A 165 -12.55 -10.12 -6.32
CA VAL A 165 -13.00 -10.93 -7.46
C VAL A 165 -12.32 -12.30 -7.44
N MET A 166 -11.02 -12.38 -7.15
CA MET A 166 -10.26 -13.63 -7.10
C MET A 166 -10.80 -14.64 -6.08
N VAL A 167 -11.21 -14.17 -4.90
CA VAL A 167 -11.81 -15.03 -3.86
C VAL A 167 -13.20 -15.49 -4.29
N LYS A 168 -13.99 -14.58 -4.87
CA LYS A 168 -15.32 -14.91 -5.37
C LYS A 168 -15.26 -15.91 -6.54
N SER A 169 -14.28 -15.80 -7.44
CA SER A 169 -14.11 -16.75 -8.55
C SER A 169 -13.61 -18.12 -8.07
N GLY A 170 -12.76 -18.18 -7.04
CA GLY A 170 -12.34 -19.44 -6.42
C GLY A 170 -13.49 -20.25 -5.76
N LEU A 171 -14.64 -19.61 -5.55
CA LEU A 171 -15.87 -20.23 -5.03
C LEU A 171 -16.88 -20.64 -6.10
N VAL A 172 -16.69 -20.21 -7.37
CA VAL A 172 -17.70 -20.39 -8.42
C VAL A 172 -17.23 -21.32 -9.54
N ASP A 173 -15.95 -21.34 -9.94
CA ASP A 173 -15.52 -22.18 -11.06
C ASP A 173 -14.06 -22.64 -10.95
N ALA A 174 -13.87 -23.97 -11.01
CA ALA A 174 -12.67 -24.73 -11.39
C ALA A 174 -11.27 -24.31 -10.81
N PRO A 175 -10.66 -25.13 -9.94
CA PRO A 175 -9.33 -24.90 -9.40
C PRO A 175 -8.25 -25.42 -10.36
N ASP A 176 -8.11 -24.85 -11.56
CA ASP A 176 -6.85 -24.91 -12.31
C ASP A 176 -6.88 -23.94 -13.49
N VAL A 177 -5.95 -22.98 -13.53
CA VAL A 177 -5.44 -22.47 -14.81
C VAL A 177 -4.14 -23.23 -15.06
N SER A 178 -4.28 -24.45 -15.56
CA SER A 178 -3.14 -25.22 -16.05
C SER A 178 -2.40 -24.39 -17.10
N HIS A 179 -1.13 -24.09 -16.84
CA HIS A 179 -0.23 -23.45 -17.81
C HIS A 179 0.31 -24.44 -18.87
N TYR A 180 -0.19 -25.69 -18.90
CA TYR A 180 0.29 -26.72 -19.83
C TYR A 180 -0.37 -26.61 -21.22
N ARG A 181 0.31 -25.86 -22.07
CA ARG A 181 0.88 -26.46 -23.28
C ARG A 181 2.04 -27.36 -22.91
#